data_AF-A0A1Q9PAW5-F1
#
_entry.id   AF-A0A1Q9PAW5-F1
#
_cell.length_a   1.000
_cell.length_b   1.000
_cell.length_c   1.000
_cell.angle_alpha   90.00
_cell.angle_beta   90.00
_cell.angle_gamma   90.00
#
_symmetry.space_group_name_H-M   'P 1'
#
loop_
_entity.id
_entity.type
_entity.pdbx_description
1 polymer ?
#
loop_
_entity_poly.entity_id
_entity_poly.type
_entity_poly.pdbx_seq_one_letter_code
_entity_poly.pdbx_strand_id
1 'polypeptide(L)'
;MSEVSNKEFQRSLEKLGMDMTSSKMQVFRAVLLAAGGTGKPTRYGEIASSLESIAKKKFTKAYIYRQLSELEEAGLIIINTITTPRTYSITESTISKTLEFERQEKVSESEAKRQDLTTKLNRLKPIKSQELALMFHKQLAGEPSIEGSLMIEGIENVRSAIIREFADGAKKGDHVRVLGHASTLAEGLGPGGVTELRLMQSGFRGVKVKGLLTPVGDDSLNLNLMAGHLTPMVEVFEQASKTGNIQLRFSSEPIKTYRMLTLNEDKMLLYLTHAKESDMAALVHRKDNPGLIDDAIRTFDELWETGIDVLDIINQMLQKQDS
;
A
#
# COMPACT_ATOMS: atom_id res chain seq x y z
N MET A 1 -4.34 37.09 21.50
CA MET A 1 -3.59 35.82 21.49
C MET A 1 -2.14 36.12 21.80
N SER A 2 -1.54 35.46 22.79
CA SER A 2 -0.15 35.68 23.19
C SER A 2 0.82 35.21 22.08
N GLU A 3 1.99 35.84 21.97
CA GLU A 3 3.03 35.44 20.98
C GLU A 3 3.44 33.96 21.11
N VAL A 4 3.34 33.40 22.31
CA VAL A 4 3.61 31.99 22.62
C VAL A 4 2.60 31.06 21.91
N SER A 5 1.31 31.40 21.97
CA SER A 5 0.24 30.62 21.34
C SER A 5 0.35 30.60 19.81
N ASN A 6 0.85 31.68 19.20
CA ASN A 6 1.04 31.75 17.75
C ASN A 6 2.21 30.88 17.26
N LYS A 7 3.31 30.81 18.02
CA LYS A 7 4.45 29.94 17.68
C LYS A 7 4.12 28.45 17.79
N GLU A 8 3.32 28.06 18.78
CA GLU A 8 2.86 26.67 18.94
C GLU A 8 1.91 26.24 17.83
N PHE A 9 1.02 27.14 17.41
CA PHE A 9 0.13 26.90 16.29
C PHE A 9 0.91 26.71 14.98
N GLN A 10 1.88 27.59 14.71
CA GLN A 10 2.73 27.49 13.53
C GLN A 10 3.53 26.18 13.50
N ARG A 11 4.11 25.77 14.63
CA ARG A 11 4.81 24.48 14.73
C ARG A 11 3.91 23.29 14.47
N SER A 12 2.64 23.35 14.89
CA SER A 12 1.68 22.28 14.64
C SER A 12 1.36 22.16 13.14
N LEU A 13 1.21 23.29 12.43
CA LEU A 13 1.00 23.30 10.98
C LEU A 13 2.24 22.84 10.21
N GLU A 14 3.45 23.23 10.64
CA GLU A 14 4.70 22.75 10.04
C GLU A 14 4.86 21.23 10.17
N LYS A 15 4.45 20.64 11.31
CA LYS A 15 4.41 19.17 11.48
C LYS A 15 3.43 18.48 10.53
N LEU A 16 2.37 19.19 10.12
CA LEU A 16 1.43 18.72 9.10
C LEU A 16 1.96 18.92 7.67
N GLY A 17 3.17 19.46 7.48
CA GLY A 17 3.74 19.74 6.16
C GLY A 17 3.24 21.07 5.55
N MET A 18 2.53 21.89 6.31
CA MET A 18 2.07 23.20 5.85
C MET A 18 3.10 24.27 6.18
N ASP A 19 3.89 24.67 5.17
CA ASP A 19 4.79 25.82 5.28
C ASP A 19 4.00 27.13 5.13
N MET A 20 3.73 27.77 6.26
CA MET A 20 3.03 29.06 6.34
C MET A 20 3.81 30.22 5.70
N THR A 21 5.11 30.05 5.45
CA THR A 21 5.96 31.06 4.79
C THR A 21 6.03 30.86 3.28
N SER A 22 5.58 29.71 2.77
CA SER A 22 5.59 29.38 1.35
C SER A 22 4.79 30.38 0.52
N SER A 23 5.20 30.52 -0.74
CA SER A 23 4.50 31.33 -1.74
C SER A 23 3.03 30.97 -1.89
N LYS A 24 2.71 29.66 -1.82
CA LYS A 24 1.35 29.14 -1.87
C LYS A 24 0.50 29.65 -0.70
N MET A 25 1.03 29.60 0.52
CA MET A 25 0.34 30.09 1.71
C MET A 25 0.24 31.61 1.77
N GLN A 26 1.16 32.35 1.14
CA GLN A 26 1.01 33.80 0.95
C GLN A 26 -0.18 34.14 0.05
N VAL A 27 -0.38 33.40 -1.04
CA VAL A 27 -1.55 33.56 -1.91
C VAL A 27 -2.84 33.18 -1.17
N PHE A 28 -2.84 32.09 -0.41
CA PHE A 28 -3.97 31.70 0.44
C PHE A 28 -4.35 32.82 1.43
N ARG A 29 -3.37 33.41 2.11
CA ARG A 29 -3.58 34.55 3.01
C ARG A 29 -4.15 35.76 2.27
N ALA A 30 -3.68 36.04 1.05
CA ALA A 30 -4.22 37.11 0.23
C ALA A 30 -5.69 36.89 -0.16
N VAL A 31 -6.08 35.65 -0.48
CA VAL A 31 -7.48 35.29 -0.75
C VAL A 31 -8.34 35.52 0.49
N LEU A 32 -7.89 35.07 1.66
CA LEU A 32 -8.64 35.22 2.92
C LEU A 32 -8.83 36.69 3.33
N LEU A 33 -7.79 37.51 3.14
CA LEU A 33 -7.86 38.95 3.39
C LEU A 33 -8.75 39.67 2.38
N ALA A 34 -8.66 39.33 1.09
CA ALA A 34 -9.48 39.90 0.03
C ALA A 34 -10.98 39.59 0.23
N ALA A 35 -11.30 38.38 0.68
CA ALA A 35 -12.66 37.96 1.02
C ALA A 35 -13.17 38.58 2.35
N GLY A 36 -12.28 39.13 3.18
CA GLY A 36 -12.63 39.62 4.52
C GLY A 36 -13.01 38.51 5.50
N GLY A 37 -12.47 37.30 5.32
CA GLY A 37 -12.75 36.12 6.15
C GLY A 37 -13.16 34.89 5.34
N THR A 38 -13.78 33.92 6.01
CA THR A 38 -14.31 32.69 5.40
C THR A 38 -15.73 32.91 4.85
N GLY A 39 -16.12 32.12 3.85
CA GLY A 39 -17.47 32.05 3.29
C GLY A 39 -17.81 33.06 2.20
N LYS A 40 -17.02 34.13 2.03
CA LYS A 40 -17.27 35.14 1.00
C LYS A 40 -16.47 34.87 -0.28
N PRO A 41 -17.09 34.91 -1.47
CA PRO A 41 -16.37 34.83 -2.73
C PRO A 41 -15.62 36.14 -3.00
N THR A 42 -14.39 36.03 -3.50
CA THR A 42 -13.54 37.16 -3.92
C THR A 42 -13.11 37.00 -5.38
N ARG A 43 -12.73 38.10 -6.03
CA ARG A 43 -12.28 38.14 -7.42
C ARG A 43 -10.76 38.26 -7.51
N TYR A 44 -10.21 37.86 -8.65
CA TYR A 44 -8.77 37.94 -8.93
C TYR A 44 -8.16 39.32 -8.61
N GLY A 45 -8.82 40.42 -8.98
CA GLY A 45 -8.29 41.77 -8.77
C GLY A 45 -8.09 42.12 -7.29
N GLU A 46 -8.99 41.64 -6.42
CA GLU A 46 -8.93 41.86 -4.98
C GLU A 46 -7.82 41.02 -4.34
N ILE A 47 -7.67 39.77 -4.81
CA ILE A 47 -6.59 38.86 -4.40
C ILE A 47 -5.23 39.46 -4.78
N ALA A 48 -5.08 39.91 -6.03
CA ALA A 48 -3.82 40.49 -6.53
C ALA A 48 -3.44 41.74 -5.74
N SER A 49 -4.41 42.63 -5.47
CA SER A 49 -4.18 43.84 -4.67
C SER A 49 -3.77 43.51 -3.23
N SER A 50 -4.42 42.52 -2.62
CA SER A 50 -4.08 42.04 -1.27
C SER A 50 -2.69 41.42 -1.22
N LEU A 51 -2.33 40.62 -2.23
CA LEU A 51 -1.02 39.98 -2.32
C LEU A 51 0.11 41.01 -2.51
N GLU A 52 -0.10 42.03 -3.34
CA GLU A 52 0.85 43.13 -3.53
C GLU A 52 1.13 43.88 -2.22
N SER A 53 0.09 44.10 -1.41
CA SER A 53 0.20 44.73 -0.09
C SER A 53 1.01 43.89 0.90
N ILE A 54 0.77 42.57 0.94
CA ILE A 54 1.44 41.64 1.87
C ILE A 54 2.93 41.48 1.50
N ALA A 55 3.21 41.24 0.22
CA ALA A 55 4.55 40.90 -0.26
C ALA A 55 5.39 42.12 -0.66
N LYS A 56 4.79 43.32 -0.69
CA LYS A 56 5.41 44.58 -1.16
C LYS A 56 6.04 44.47 -2.55
N LYS A 57 5.48 43.61 -3.41
CA LYS A 57 5.96 43.34 -4.77
C LYS A 57 4.80 42.91 -5.67
N LYS A 58 4.90 43.27 -6.95
CA LYS A 58 3.96 42.82 -7.99
C LYS A 58 4.31 41.42 -8.49
N PHE A 59 3.29 40.59 -8.65
CA PHE A 59 3.40 39.25 -9.23
C PHE A 59 2.75 39.22 -10.61
N THR A 60 3.22 38.31 -11.46
CA THR A 60 2.60 38.10 -12.77
C THR A 60 1.26 37.41 -12.63
N LYS A 61 0.34 37.70 -13.55
CA LYS A 61 -0.99 37.08 -13.59
C LYS A 61 -0.88 35.54 -13.64
N ALA A 62 -0.03 35.02 -14.52
CA ALA A 62 0.21 33.58 -14.67
C ALA A 62 0.66 32.93 -13.35
N TYR A 63 1.53 33.60 -12.57
CA TYR A 63 2.00 33.08 -11.29
C TYR A 63 0.85 32.95 -10.28
N ILE A 64 0.02 33.98 -10.13
CA ILE A 64 -1.11 33.96 -9.19
C ILE A 64 -2.11 32.86 -9.57
N TYR A 65 -2.44 32.72 -10.85
CA TYR A 65 -3.33 31.63 -11.30
C TYR A 65 -2.76 30.25 -11.02
N ARG A 66 -1.46 30.04 -11.23
CA ARG A 66 -0.80 28.77 -10.92
C ARG A 66 -0.94 28.44 -9.42
N GLN A 67 -0.68 29.41 -8.55
CA GLN A 67 -0.82 29.22 -7.10
C GLN A 67 -2.28 29.01 -6.67
N LEU A 68 -3.24 29.67 -7.31
CA LEU A 68 -4.67 29.43 -7.04
C LEU A 68 -5.08 28.01 -7.47
N SER A 69 -4.58 27.50 -8.60
CA SER A 69 -4.79 26.11 -9.00
C SER A 69 -4.20 25.13 -7.99
N GLU A 70 -2.95 25.34 -7.56
CA GLU A 70 -2.30 24.50 -6.54
C GLU A 70 -3.05 24.52 -5.19
N LEU A 71 -3.67 25.66 -4.83
CA LEU A 71 -4.51 25.78 -3.64
C LEU A 71 -5.85 25.05 -3.78
N GLU A 72 -6.44 25.04 -4.97
CA GLU A 72 -7.67 24.30 -5.26
C GLU A 72 -7.40 22.78 -5.25
N GLU A 73 -6.31 22.34 -5.87
CA GLU A 73 -5.87 20.94 -5.86
C GLU A 73 -5.61 20.44 -4.43
N ALA A 74 -5.06 21.31 -3.56
CA ALA A 74 -4.89 21.02 -2.14
C ALA A 74 -6.19 21.11 -1.32
N GLY A 75 -7.32 21.46 -1.94
CA GLY A 75 -8.62 21.61 -1.28
C GLY A 75 -8.73 22.83 -0.35
N LEU A 76 -7.76 23.74 -0.37
CA LEU A 76 -7.72 24.92 0.52
C LEU A 76 -8.65 26.04 0.04
N ILE A 77 -8.92 26.11 -1.25
CA ILE A 77 -9.85 27.07 -1.85
C ILE A 77 -10.80 26.36 -2.81
N ILE A 78 -11.91 27.01 -3.13
CA ILE A 78 -12.86 26.58 -4.17
C ILE A 78 -12.85 27.62 -5.28
N ILE A 79 -12.67 27.20 -6.53
CA ILE A 79 -12.77 28.08 -7.69
C ILE A 79 -14.13 27.88 -8.36
N ASN A 80 -14.98 28.91 -8.34
CA ASN A 80 -16.20 28.91 -9.11
C ASN A 80 -15.91 29.39 -10.54
N THR A 81 -15.99 28.46 -11.49
CA THR A 81 -15.77 28.68 -12.92
C THR A 81 -17.04 29.05 -13.67
N ILE A 82 -18.22 28.90 -13.05
CA ILE A 82 -19.54 29.19 -13.65
C ILE A 82 -19.77 30.70 -13.71
N THR A 83 -19.30 31.45 -12.72
CA THR A 83 -19.42 32.90 -12.67
C THR A 83 -18.31 33.57 -13.50
N THR A 84 -18.68 34.60 -14.27
CA THR A 84 -17.72 35.47 -14.97
C THR A 84 -17.80 36.88 -14.38
N PRO A 85 -16.70 37.43 -13.84
CA PRO A 85 -15.38 36.80 -13.68
C PRO A 85 -15.38 35.69 -12.63
N ARG A 86 -14.45 34.72 -12.76
CA ARG A 86 -14.26 33.61 -11.81
C ARG A 86 -14.11 34.15 -10.39
N THR A 87 -14.73 33.46 -9.44
CA THR A 87 -14.66 33.79 -8.01
C THR A 87 -14.00 32.68 -7.22
N TYR A 88 -13.30 33.06 -6.15
CA TYR A 88 -12.54 32.17 -5.28
C TYR A 88 -13.11 32.30 -3.87
N SER A 89 -13.32 31.18 -3.18
CA SER A 89 -13.81 31.20 -1.80
C SER A 89 -13.05 30.22 -0.92
N ILE A 90 -13.05 30.51 0.37
CA ILE A 90 -12.50 29.67 1.42
C ILE A 90 -13.63 29.41 2.41
N THR A 91 -13.92 28.14 2.73
CA THR A 91 -14.85 27.81 3.81
C THR A 91 -14.11 27.16 4.97
N GLU A 92 -14.66 27.29 6.18
CA GLU A 92 -14.14 26.57 7.35
C GLU A 92 -14.17 25.06 7.13
N SER A 93 -15.22 24.56 6.46
CA SER A 93 -15.34 23.15 6.12
C SER A 93 -14.24 22.66 5.17
N THR A 94 -13.82 23.47 4.18
CA THR A 94 -12.69 23.10 3.31
C THR A 94 -11.37 23.08 4.09
N ILE A 95 -11.10 24.10 4.91
CA ILE A 95 -9.87 24.14 5.72
C ILE A 95 -9.81 22.94 6.68
N SER A 96 -10.88 22.67 7.41
CA SER A 96 -10.94 21.55 8.36
C SER A 96 -10.75 20.21 7.67
N LYS A 97 -11.37 20.00 6.50
CA LYS A 97 -11.19 18.77 5.71
C LYS A 97 -9.75 18.61 5.23
N THR A 98 -9.14 19.66 4.69
CA THR A 98 -7.73 19.59 4.26
C THR A 98 -6.80 19.34 5.44
N LEU A 99 -6.99 20.02 6.58
CA LEU A 99 -6.17 19.79 7.77
C LEU A 99 -6.31 18.35 8.29
N GLU A 100 -7.52 17.80 8.28
CA GLU A 100 -7.76 16.42 8.71
C GLU A 100 -7.14 15.40 7.74
N PHE A 101 -7.23 15.65 6.44
CA PHE A 101 -6.57 14.85 5.41
C PHE A 101 -5.05 14.84 5.59
N GLU A 102 -4.42 16.01 5.71
CA GLU A 102 -2.97 16.15 5.92
C GLU A 102 -2.52 15.52 7.25
N ARG A 103 -3.35 15.63 8.30
CA ARG A 103 -3.13 14.94 9.57
C ARG A 103 -3.11 13.43 9.39
N GLN A 104 -4.08 12.88 8.67
CA GLN A 104 -4.21 11.44 8.45
C GLN A 104 -3.05 10.89 7.60
N GLU A 105 -2.67 11.60 6.52
CA GLU A 105 -1.50 11.30 5.70
C GLU A 105 -0.22 11.30 6.54
N LYS A 106 0.02 12.33 7.35
CA LYS A 106 1.21 12.42 8.20
C LYS A 106 1.27 11.35 9.29
N VAL A 107 0.13 10.98 9.87
CA VAL A 107 0.04 9.86 10.80
C VAL A 107 0.41 8.56 10.08
N SER A 108 -0.18 8.30 8.91
CA SER A 108 0.13 7.10 8.11
C SER A 108 1.61 7.02 7.72
N GLU A 109 2.20 8.13 7.23
CA GLU A 109 3.62 8.23 6.92
C GLU A 109 4.51 7.93 8.14
N SER A 110 4.13 8.46 9.31
CA SER A 110 4.86 8.27 10.56
C SER A 110 4.76 6.83 11.07
N GLU A 111 3.59 6.20 10.93
CA GLU A 111 3.38 4.79 11.28
C GLU A 111 4.18 3.87 10.37
N ALA A 112 4.20 4.13 9.06
CA ALA A 112 5.03 3.40 8.10
C ALA A 112 6.53 3.50 8.44
N LYS A 113 7.01 4.71 8.79
CA LYS A 113 8.40 4.90 9.24
C LYS A 113 8.70 4.17 10.55
N ARG A 114 7.77 4.22 11.52
CA ARG A 114 7.89 3.49 12.79
C ARG A 114 7.99 1.99 12.54
N GLN A 115 7.20 1.47 11.60
CA GLN A 115 7.23 0.07 11.22
C GLN A 115 8.56 -0.32 10.58
N ASP A 116 9.04 0.45 9.60
CA ASP A 116 10.35 0.23 8.97
C ASP A 116 11.50 0.21 9.99
N LEU A 117 11.52 1.17 10.92
CA LEU A 117 12.51 1.22 12.00
C LEU A 117 12.40 0.02 12.95
N THR A 118 11.17 -0.41 13.27
CA THR A 118 10.94 -1.59 14.11
C THR A 118 11.43 -2.86 13.43
N THR A 119 11.18 -3.02 12.14
CA THR A 119 11.69 -4.15 11.35
C THR A 119 13.22 -4.13 11.32
N LYS A 120 13.86 -2.98 11.12
CA LYS A 120 15.33 -2.85 11.16
C LYS A 120 15.88 -3.23 12.53
N LEU A 121 15.24 -2.78 13.61
CA LEU A 121 15.65 -3.11 14.97
C LEU A 121 15.49 -4.60 15.26
N ASN A 122 14.37 -5.21 14.84
CA ASN A 122 14.12 -6.63 15.01
C ASN A 122 15.12 -7.50 14.26
N ARG A 123 15.64 -7.04 13.12
CA ARG A 123 16.75 -7.73 12.42
C ARG A 123 18.06 -7.67 13.16
N LEU A 124 18.34 -6.56 13.83
CA LEU A 124 19.59 -6.38 14.56
C LEU A 124 19.58 -7.08 15.92
N LYS A 125 18.41 -7.16 16.56
CA LYS A 125 18.25 -7.70 17.92
C LYS A 125 18.77 -9.14 18.13
N PRO A 126 18.53 -10.12 17.24
CA PRO A 126 19.01 -11.49 17.45
C PRO A 126 20.49 -11.66 17.11
N ILE A 127 21.09 -10.71 16.39
CA ILE A 127 22.45 -10.85 15.88
C ILE A 127 23.46 -10.70 17.03
N LYS A 128 24.15 -11.79 17.37
CA LYS A 128 25.24 -11.76 18.35
C LYS A 128 26.48 -11.15 17.73
N SER A 129 27.21 -10.33 18.49
CA SER A 129 28.45 -9.70 18.00
C SER A 129 29.50 -10.72 17.55
N GLN A 130 29.53 -11.90 18.15
CA GLN A 130 30.39 -13.01 17.76
C GLN A 130 30.02 -13.60 16.39
N GLU A 131 28.72 -13.70 16.08
CA GLU A 131 28.24 -14.17 14.77
C GLU A 131 28.57 -13.16 13.67
N LEU A 132 28.42 -11.86 13.94
CA LEU A 132 28.86 -10.80 13.01
C LEU A 132 30.35 -10.86 12.73
N ALA A 133 31.18 -11.02 13.77
CA ALA A 133 32.63 -11.13 13.60
C ALA A 133 32.99 -12.34 12.73
N LEU A 134 32.29 -13.46 12.89
CA LEU A 134 32.52 -14.68 12.13
C LEU A 134 32.02 -14.56 10.68
N MET A 135 30.86 -13.93 10.45
CA MET A 135 30.38 -13.59 9.10
C MET A 135 31.34 -12.64 8.38
N PHE A 136 31.82 -11.61 9.08
CA PHE A 136 32.77 -10.65 8.55
C PHE A 136 34.12 -11.30 8.19
N HIS A 137 34.62 -12.19 9.06
CA HIS A 137 35.83 -12.97 8.77
C HIS A 137 35.65 -13.87 7.55
N LYS A 138 34.52 -14.60 7.46
CA LYS A 138 34.20 -15.45 6.30
C LYS A 138 34.12 -14.66 4.99
N GLN A 139 33.50 -13.48 5.03
CA GLN A 139 33.43 -12.57 3.89
C GLN A 139 34.81 -12.08 3.45
N LEU A 140 35.69 -11.73 4.40
CA LEU A 140 37.07 -11.33 4.10
C LEU A 140 37.94 -12.49 3.59
N ALA A 141 37.69 -13.70 4.08
CA ALA A 141 38.40 -14.91 3.68
C ALA A 141 37.92 -15.48 2.33
N GLY A 142 36.85 -14.93 1.75
CA GLY A 142 36.25 -15.44 0.52
C GLY A 142 35.57 -16.80 0.70
N GLU A 143 35.27 -17.20 1.93
CA GLU A 143 34.54 -18.43 2.20
C GLU A 143 33.07 -18.24 1.81
N PRO A 144 32.47 -19.13 0.99
CA PRO A 144 31.06 -19.04 0.67
C PRO A 144 30.25 -19.16 1.96
N SER A 145 29.46 -18.12 2.25
CA SER A 145 28.54 -18.15 3.37
C SER A 145 27.57 -19.31 3.17
N ILE A 146 27.57 -20.27 4.09
CA ILE A 146 26.49 -21.23 4.24
C ILE A 146 25.30 -20.43 4.80
N GLU A 147 24.65 -19.64 3.95
CA GLU A 147 23.36 -19.04 4.27
C GLU A 147 22.33 -20.15 4.15
N GLY A 148 22.05 -20.83 5.26
CA GLY A 148 20.85 -21.64 5.35
C GLY A 148 19.60 -20.77 5.26
N SER A 149 18.45 -21.40 4.99
CA SER A 149 17.13 -20.76 4.99
C SER A 149 16.98 -19.73 6.12
N LEU A 150 16.60 -18.49 5.76
CA LEU A 150 16.42 -17.42 6.73
C LEU A 150 15.07 -17.59 7.44
N MET A 151 15.12 -17.89 8.74
CA MET A 151 13.97 -17.88 9.63
C MET A 151 13.48 -16.44 9.87
N ILE A 152 12.17 -16.23 9.73
CA ILE A 152 11.50 -14.95 9.91
C ILE A 152 10.41 -15.14 10.97
N GLU A 153 10.51 -14.42 12.07
CA GLU A 153 9.59 -14.52 13.21
C GLU A 153 8.81 -13.22 13.41
N GLY A 154 7.54 -13.34 13.80
CA GLY A 154 6.57 -12.26 13.97
C GLY A 154 5.72 -12.01 12.72
N ILE A 155 4.39 -11.91 12.91
CA ILE A 155 3.40 -11.72 11.83
C ILE A 155 3.78 -10.56 10.90
N GLU A 156 4.11 -9.41 11.49
CA GLU A 156 4.50 -8.22 10.75
C GLU A 156 5.82 -8.36 9.98
N ASN A 157 6.76 -9.13 10.51
CA ASN A 157 8.03 -9.38 9.83
C ASN A 157 7.83 -10.33 8.64
N VAL A 158 6.98 -11.35 8.78
CA VAL A 158 6.58 -12.23 7.68
C VAL A 158 5.90 -11.44 6.56
N ARG A 159 4.91 -10.58 6.90
CA ARG A 159 4.25 -9.67 5.94
C ARG A 159 5.25 -8.76 5.22
N SER A 160 6.12 -8.09 5.99
CA SER A 160 7.14 -7.19 5.45
C SER A 160 8.16 -7.91 4.55
N ALA A 161 8.46 -9.18 4.84
CA ALA A 161 9.29 -10.01 3.98
C ALA A 161 8.59 -10.35 2.67
N ILE A 162 7.31 -10.72 2.70
CA ILE A 162 6.53 -11.00 1.50
C ILE A 162 6.51 -9.77 0.57
N ILE A 163 6.15 -8.60 1.11
CA ILE A 163 6.08 -7.36 0.34
C ILE A 163 7.44 -7.05 -0.29
N ARG A 164 8.51 -7.04 0.50
CA ARG A 164 9.84 -6.67 0.01
C ARG A 164 10.39 -7.68 -0.99
N GLU A 165 10.31 -8.97 -0.68
CA GLU A 165 11.00 -10.00 -1.43
C GLU A 165 10.23 -10.45 -2.67
N PHE A 166 8.89 -10.45 -2.63
CA PHE A 166 8.04 -11.05 -3.67
C PHE A 166 7.15 -10.04 -4.38
N ALA A 167 6.68 -8.99 -3.71
CA ALA A 167 5.86 -7.96 -4.37
C ALA A 167 6.76 -6.89 -5.01
N ASP A 168 7.51 -6.15 -4.20
CA ASP A 168 8.38 -5.05 -4.63
C ASP A 168 9.69 -5.52 -5.26
N GLY A 169 10.17 -6.71 -4.88
CA GLY A 169 11.34 -7.34 -5.49
C GLY A 169 11.09 -7.94 -6.88
N ALA A 170 9.84 -8.21 -7.24
CA ALA A 170 9.48 -8.80 -8.53
C ALA A 170 9.47 -7.78 -9.67
N LYS A 171 9.94 -8.22 -10.84
CA LYS A 171 10.08 -7.42 -12.06
C LYS A 171 9.10 -7.90 -13.12
N LYS A 172 8.86 -7.04 -14.11
CA LYS A 172 8.03 -7.38 -15.27
C LYS A 172 8.52 -8.69 -15.91
N GLY A 173 7.62 -9.65 -16.08
CA GLY A 173 7.90 -10.98 -16.60
C GLY A 173 8.15 -12.06 -15.54
N ASP A 174 8.42 -11.68 -14.28
CA ASP A 174 8.55 -12.64 -13.19
C ASP A 174 7.23 -13.32 -12.86
N HIS A 175 7.31 -14.52 -12.31
CA HIS A 175 6.17 -15.33 -11.90
C HIS A 175 6.15 -15.45 -10.37
N VAL A 176 5.06 -15.00 -9.76
CA VAL A 176 4.79 -15.17 -8.33
C VAL A 176 3.68 -16.21 -8.18
N ARG A 177 3.95 -17.29 -7.43
CA ARG A 177 2.94 -18.31 -7.11
C ARG A 177 2.62 -18.26 -5.63
N VAL A 178 1.35 -18.10 -5.28
CA VAL A 178 0.85 -18.01 -3.90
C VAL A 178 -0.01 -19.23 -3.61
N LEU A 179 0.40 -20.07 -2.67
CA LEU A 179 -0.44 -21.14 -2.12
C LEU A 179 -0.86 -20.78 -0.70
N GLY A 180 -2.12 -20.41 -0.53
CA GLY A 180 -2.65 -19.88 0.73
C GLY A 180 -4.06 -20.38 1.03
N HIS A 181 -4.59 -19.97 2.17
CA HIS A 181 -5.96 -20.29 2.54
C HIS A 181 -6.93 -19.24 2.01
N ALA A 182 -8.13 -19.66 1.63
CA ALA A 182 -9.21 -18.76 1.19
C ALA A 182 -9.53 -17.66 2.22
N SER A 183 -9.39 -17.98 3.51
CA SER A 183 -9.64 -17.07 4.62
C SER A 183 -8.67 -15.89 4.69
N THR A 184 -7.55 -15.90 3.96
CA THR A 184 -6.63 -14.75 3.88
C THR A 184 -7.16 -13.65 2.97
N LEU A 185 -8.04 -13.95 2.01
CA LEU A 185 -8.72 -12.94 1.20
C LEU A 185 -9.88 -12.26 1.92
N ALA A 186 -10.49 -12.94 2.90
CA ALA A 186 -11.71 -12.55 3.57
C ALA A 186 -11.68 -11.19 4.29
N GLU A 187 -10.50 -10.64 4.55
CA GLU A 187 -10.33 -9.47 5.41
C GLU A 187 -10.28 -8.13 4.65
N GLY A 188 -10.35 -8.13 3.32
CA GLY A 188 -10.35 -6.88 2.55
C GLY A 188 -9.16 -5.98 2.87
N LEU A 189 -9.41 -4.78 3.40
CA LEU A 189 -8.41 -3.78 3.83
C LEU A 189 -7.96 -3.92 5.30
N GLY A 190 -8.27 -5.04 5.97
CA GLY A 190 -7.75 -5.34 7.30
C GLY A 190 -6.22 -5.53 7.30
N PRO A 191 -5.58 -5.65 8.48
CA PRO A 191 -4.13 -5.83 8.61
C PRO A 191 -3.58 -7.01 7.78
N GLY A 192 -4.39 -8.06 7.59
CA GLY A 192 -4.10 -9.17 6.66
C GLY A 192 -3.91 -8.72 5.22
N GLY A 193 -4.92 -8.09 4.63
CA GLY A 193 -5.05 -7.92 3.18
C GLY A 193 -4.10 -6.92 2.52
N VAL A 194 -3.34 -6.13 3.29
CA VAL A 194 -2.31 -5.23 2.73
C VAL A 194 -1.25 -6.01 1.95
N THR A 195 -0.91 -7.21 2.41
CA THR A 195 0.11 -8.05 1.78
C THR A 195 -0.37 -8.60 0.43
N GLU A 196 -1.58 -9.15 0.40
CA GLU A 196 -2.24 -9.68 -0.78
C GLU A 196 -2.52 -8.59 -1.81
N LEU A 197 -2.99 -7.41 -1.37
CA LEU A 197 -3.16 -6.25 -2.24
C LEU A 197 -1.84 -5.83 -2.87
N ARG A 198 -0.74 -5.83 -2.11
CA ARG A 198 0.57 -5.45 -2.64
C ARG A 198 1.11 -6.47 -3.66
N LEU A 199 0.86 -7.76 -3.43
CA LEU A 199 1.14 -8.80 -4.41
C LEU A 199 0.31 -8.62 -5.68
N MET A 200 -1.00 -8.39 -5.58
CA MET A 200 -1.85 -8.08 -6.74
C MET A 200 -1.37 -6.82 -7.47
N GLN A 201 -0.94 -5.78 -6.74
CA GLN A 201 -0.39 -4.56 -7.33
C GLN A 201 0.84 -4.81 -8.21
N SER A 202 1.65 -5.81 -7.88
CA SER A 202 2.78 -6.21 -8.73
C SER A 202 2.31 -6.71 -10.12
N GLY A 203 1.11 -7.28 -10.20
CA GLY A 203 0.49 -7.73 -11.44
C GLY A 203 0.20 -6.59 -12.42
N PHE A 204 -0.21 -5.42 -11.93
CA PHE A 204 -0.36 -4.23 -12.77
C PHE A 204 0.97 -3.71 -13.34
N ARG A 205 2.11 -4.09 -12.73
CA ARG A 205 3.46 -3.80 -13.26
C ARG A 205 3.96 -4.85 -14.27
N GLY A 206 3.16 -5.87 -14.57
CA GLY A 206 3.49 -6.93 -15.52
C GLY A 206 4.18 -8.15 -14.91
N VAL A 207 4.09 -8.35 -13.59
CA VAL A 207 4.46 -9.60 -12.90
C VAL A 207 3.29 -10.59 -13.06
N LYS A 208 3.54 -11.86 -13.36
CA LYS A 208 2.48 -12.88 -13.39
C LYS A 208 2.22 -13.43 -12.00
N VAL A 209 1.09 -13.08 -11.39
CA VAL A 209 0.69 -13.50 -10.05
C VAL A 209 -0.38 -14.58 -10.18
N LYS A 210 -0.05 -15.81 -9.74
CA LYS A 210 -0.97 -16.94 -9.66
C LYS A 210 -1.26 -17.26 -8.20
N GLY A 211 -2.50 -17.08 -7.75
CA GLY A 211 -2.91 -17.44 -6.40
C GLY A 211 -3.83 -18.64 -6.37
N LEU A 212 -3.40 -19.71 -5.71
CA LEU A 212 -4.21 -20.88 -5.45
C LEU A 212 -4.64 -20.87 -3.98
N LEU A 213 -5.95 -20.87 -3.76
CA LEU A 213 -6.55 -20.75 -2.45
C LEU A 213 -7.20 -22.06 -2.03
N THR A 214 -6.92 -22.50 -0.82
CA THR A 214 -7.45 -23.74 -0.25
C THR A 214 -8.48 -23.44 0.84
N PRO A 215 -9.56 -24.22 0.95
CA PRO A 215 -10.47 -24.12 2.08
C PRO A 215 -9.75 -24.43 3.40
N VAL A 216 -10.28 -23.89 4.51
CA VAL A 216 -9.75 -24.14 5.86
C VAL A 216 -10.66 -25.14 6.57
N GLY A 217 -10.10 -26.22 7.10
CA GLY A 217 -10.85 -27.25 7.85
C GLY A 217 -11.51 -28.31 6.96
N ASP A 218 -12.52 -28.99 7.51
CA ASP A 218 -13.34 -30.01 6.81
C ASP A 218 -14.46 -29.40 5.96
N ASP A 219 -14.54 -28.06 5.90
CA ASP A 219 -15.50 -27.37 5.07
C ASP A 219 -15.12 -27.55 3.59
N SER A 220 -15.83 -28.47 2.91
CA SER A 220 -15.85 -28.51 1.46
C SER A 220 -16.30 -27.13 0.94
N LEU A 221 -15.60 -26.58 -0.06
CA LEU A 221 -15.91 -25.27 -0.63
C LEU A 221 -17.40 -25.13 -0.96
N ASN A 222 -18.12 -24.37 -0.14
CA ASN A 222 -19.47 -23.94 -0.46
C ASN A 222 -19.38 -22.62 -1.23
N LEU A 223 -19.96 -22.54 -2.43
CA LEU A 223 -20.02 -21.34 -3.26
C LEU A 223 -20.47 -20.10 -2.48
N ASN A 224 -21.33 -20.27 -1.45
CA ASN A 224 -21.78 -19.18 -0.59
C ASN A 224 -20.69 -18.64 0.35
N LEU A 225 -19.75 -19.47 0.81
CA LEU A 225 -18.58 -19.03 1.59
C LEU A 225 -17.57 -18.30 0.68
N MET A 226 -17.39 -18.79 -0.56
CA MET A 226 -16.54 -18.14 -1.55
C MET A 226 -17.08 -16.76 -1.91
N ALA A 227 -18.39 -16.67 -2.15
CA ALA A 227 -19.11 -15.42 -2.37
C ALA A 227 -18.83 -14.39 -1.28
N GLY A 228 -18.97 -14.78 -0.01
CA GLY A 228 -18.76 -13.89 1.13
C GLY A 228 -17.33 -13.34 1.22
N HIS A 229 -16.32 -14.13 0.82
CA HIS A 229 -14.92 -13.71 0.83
C HIS A 229 -14.49 -12.91 -0.39
N LEU A 230 -15.13 -13.14 -1.54
CA LEU A 230 -14.80 -12.49 -2.81
C LEU A 230 -15.55 -11.16 -3.02
N THR A 231 -16.74 -10.99 -2.44
CA THR A 231 -17.60 -9.80 -2.63
C THR A 231 -16.83 -8.48 -2.43
N PRO A 232 -16.00 -8.30 -1.38
CA PRO A 232 -15.25 -7.06 -1.18
C PRO A 232 -14.14 -6.80 -2.21
N MET A 233 -13.73 -7.82 -2.97
CA MET A 233 -12.60 -7.77 -3.90
C MET A 233 -13.01 -7.90 -5.37
N VAL A 234 -14.31 -7.96 -5.68
CA VAL A 234 -14.81 -8.14 -7.06
C VAL A 234 -14.27 -7.07 -7.99
N GLU A 235 -14.32 -5.79 -7.62
CA GLU A 235 -13.80 -4.70 -8.45
C GLU A 235 -12.29 -4.81 -8.71
N VAL A 236 -11.53 -5.25 -7.69
CA VAL A 236 -10.09 -5.49 -7.81
C VAL A 236 -9.83 -6.65 -8.75
N PHE A 237 -10.61 -7.72 -8.67
CA PHE A 237 -10.49 -8.87 -9.58
C PHE A 237 -10.92 -8.57 -11.01
N GLU A 238 -11.95 -7.75 -11.22
CA GLU A 238 -12.34 -7.29 -12.55
C GLU A 238 -11.26 -6.40 -13.19
N GLN A 239 -10.60 -5.55 -12.39
CA GLN A 239 -9.49 -4.74 -12.90
C GLN A 239 -8.24 -5.60 -13.15
N ALA A 240 -7.97 -6.55 -12.26
CA ALA A 240 -6.85 -7.46 -12.33
C ALA A 240 -6.96 -8.40 -13.54
N SER A 241 -8.15 -8.92 -13.85
CA SER A 241 -8.41 -9.82 -14.98
C SER A 241 -8.14 -9.15 -16.32
N LYS A 242 -8.43 -7.84 -16.45
CA LYS A 242 -8.13 -7.05 -17.67
C LYS A 242 -6.63 -7.02 -18.01
N THR A 243 -5.75 -7.25 -17.02
CA THR A 243 -4.30 -7.28 -17.27
C THR A 243 -3.81 -8.62 -17.79
N GLY A 244 -4.56 -9.72 -17.57
CA GLY A 244 -4.12 -11.10 -17.81
C GLY A 244 -2.96 -11.56 -16.93
N ASN A 245 -2.43 -10.70 -16.06
CA ASN A 245 -1.25 -10.97 -15.24
C ASN A 245 -1.60 -11.50 -13.85
N ILE A 246 -2.86 -11.43 -13.44
CA ILE A 246 -3.32 -11.86 -12.12
C ILE A 246 -4.38 -12.94 -12.36
N GLN A 247 -4.13 -14.11 -11.78
CA GLN A 247 -5.03 -15.25 -11.87
C GLN A 247 -5.24 -15.80 -10.47
N LEU A 248 -6.48 -16.10 -10.13
CA LEU A 248 -6.80 -16.80 -8.91
C LEU A 248 -7.59 -18.07 -9.21
N ARG A 249 -7.30 -19.11 -8.44
CA ARG A 249 -8.04 -20.37 -8.46
C ARG A 249 -8.30 -20.85 -7.05
N PHE A 250 -9.35 -21.64 -6.89
CA PHE A 250 -9.62 -22.37 -5.66
C PHE A 250 -9.43 -23.86 -5.86
N SER A 251 -8.76 -24.52 -4.91
CA SER A 251 -8.69 -25.98 -4.85
C SER A 251 -10.00 -26.53 -4.32
N SER A 252 -10.62 -27.48 -5.03
CA SER A 252 -11.87 -28.13 -4.63
C SER A 252 -11.77 -28.85 -3.28
N GLU A 253 -10.58 -29.34 -2.93
CA GLU A 253 -10.34 -30.10 -1.70
C GLU A 253 -9.38 -29.37 -0.74
N PRO A 254 -9.53 -29.55 0.58
CA PRO A 254 -8.56 -29.08 1.56
C PRO A 254 -7.22 -29.74 1.32
N ILE A 255 -6.19 -28.93 1.06
CA ILE A 255 -4.85 -29.44 0.81
C ILE A 255 -4.06 -29.42 2.11
N LYS A 256 -3.60 -30.59 2.56
CA LYS A 256 -2.68 -30.74 3.70
C LYS A 256 -1.23 -30.53 3.27
N THR A 257 -0.97 -29.48 2.50
CA THR A 257 0.39 -29.09 2.12
C THR A 257 0.76 -27.78 2.79
N TYR A 258 2.05 -27.48 2.81
CA TYR A 258 2.54 -26.23 3.36
C TYR A 258 2.03 -25.05 2.53
N ARG A 259 1.66 -23.97 3.22
CA ARG A 259 1.44 -22.69 2.55
C ARG A 259 2.79 -22.18 2.08
N MET A 260 2.81 -21.54 0.91
CA MET A 260 4.05 -21.04 0.35
C MET A 260 3.83 -19.88 -0.60
N LEU A 261 4.93 -19.17 -0.85
CA LEU A 261 5.04 -18.14 -1.85
C LEU A 261 6.34 -18.32 -2.61
N THR A 262 6.30 -18.39 -3.94
CA THR A 262 7.52 -18.51 -4.76
C THR A 262 7.68 -17.29 -5.67
N LEU A 263 8.93 -16.92 -5.94
CA LEU A 263 9.30 -15.99 -7.00
C LEU A 263 10.19 -16.75 -7.99
N ASN A 264 9.66 -16.94 -9.21
CA ASN A 264 10.24 -17.78 -10.24
C ASN A 264 10.62 -19.16 -9.67
N GLU A 265 11.84 -19.59 -9.95
CA GLU A 265 12.50 -20.74 -9.35
C GLU A 265 13.54 -20.32 -8.29
N ASP A 266 13.72 -19.01 -8.08
CA ASP A 266 14.88 -18.43 -7.39
C ASP A 266 14.77 -18.51 -5.87
N LYS A 267 13.56 -18.30 -5.34
CA LYS A 267 13.30 -18.30 -3.90
C LYS A 267 11.86 -18.62 -3.55
N MET A 268 11.69 -19.16 -2.35
CA MET A 268 10.42 -19.51 -1.76
C MET A 268 10.34 -18.99 -0.32
N LEU A 269 9.18 -18.51 0.10
CA LEU A 269 8.83 -18.32 1.49
C LEU A 269 7.86 -19.43 1.88
N LEU A 270 8.25 -20.22 2.87
CA LEU A 270 7.48 -21.34 3.42
C LEU A 270 6.92 -20.93 4.77
N TYR A 271 5.60 -20.97 4.94
CA TYR A 271 5.01 -20.72 6.25
C TYR A 271 5.17 -21.96 7.13
N LEU A 272 5.66 -21.77 8.36
CA LEU A 272 5.95 -22.87 9.29
C LEU A 272 4.80 -23.13 10.26
N THR A 273 3.77 -22.28 10.24
CA THR A 273 2.57 -22.42 11.07
C THR A 273 1.31 -22.53 10.23
N HIS A 274 0.37 -23.37 10.68
CA HIS A 274 -0.97 -23.48 10.10
C HIS A 274 -1.94 -22.41 10.62
N ALA A 275 -1.45 -21.50 11.48
CA ALA A 275 -2.24 -20.36 11.93
C ALA A 275 -2.65 -19.48 10.73
N LYS A 276 -3.84 -18.86 10.82
CA LYS A 276 -4.37 -17.98 9.78
C LYS A 276 -3.38 -16.86 9.44
N GLU A 277 -2.95 -16.15 10.48
CA GLU A 277 -1.80 -15.24 10.42
C GLU A 277 -0.55 -16.01 10.85
N SER A 278 0.41 -16.15 9.94
CA SER A 278 1.63 -16.87 10.25
C SER A 278 2.63 -15.92 10.88
N ASP A 279 3.00 -16.23 12.11
CA ASP A 279 4.04 -15.59 12.90
C ASP A 279 5.43 -16.18 12.61
N MET A 280 5.55 -17.17 11.73
CA MET A 280 6.84 -17.80 11.44
C MET A 280 6.91 -18.34 10.01
N ALA A 281 7.95 -17.94 9.28
CA ALA A 281 8.22 -18.40 7.93
C ALA A 281 9.71 -18.62 7.68
N ALA A 282 10.05 -19.48 6.74
CA ALA A 282 11.41 -19.66 6.24
C ALA A 282 11.52 -19.11 4.82
N LEU A 283 12.44 -18.18 4.60
CA LEU A 283 12.85 -17.75 3.26
C LEU A 283 14.00 -18.65 2.78
N VAL A 284 13.74 -19.39 1.73
CA VAL A 284 14.65 -20.38 1.13
C VAL A 284 15.05 -19.89 -0.25
N HIS A 285 16.34 -19.82 -0.55
CA HIS A 285 16.81 -19.58 -1.91
C HIS A 285 17.16 -20.89 -2.61
N ARG A 286 17.02 -20.91 -3.95
CA ARG A 286 17.33 -22.08 -4.79
C ARG A 286 18.77 -22.54 -4.62
N LYS A 287 19.70 -21.60 -4.42
CA LYS A 287 21.12 -21.90 -4.15
C LYS A 287 21.30 -22.75 -2.88
N ASP A 288 20.38 -22.67 -1.93
CA ASP A 288 20.50 -23.33 -0.63
C ASP A 288 19.73 -24.66 -0.60
N ASN A 289 18.55 -24.72 -1.25
CA ASN A 289 17.77 -25.95 -1.36
C ASN A 289 16.92 -25.98 -2.65
N PRO A 290 17.50 -26.40 -3.80
CA PRO A 290 16.80 -26.39 -5.08
C PRO A 290 15.66 -27.41 -5.10
N GLY A 291 15.87 -28.60 -4.54
CA GLY A 291 14.88 -29.69 -4.53
C GLY A 291 13.58 -29.31 -3.82
N LEU A 292 13.68 -28.62 -2.68
CA LEU A 292 12.49 -28.14 -1.97
C LEU A 292 11.68 -27.14 -2.81
N ILE A 293 12.34 -26.23 -3.53
CA ILE A 293 11.67 -25.25 -4.39
C ILE A 293 11.05 -25.92 -5.61
N ASP A 294 11.76 -26.87 -6.23
CA ASP A 294 11.26 -27.61 -7.39
C ASP A 294 10.02 -28.44 -7.04
N ASP A 295 10.06 -29.15 -5.90
CA ASP A 295 8.91 -29.94 -5.42
C ASP A 295 7.72 -29.05 -5.07
N ALA A 296 7.98 -27.90 -4.44
CA ALA A 296 6.97 -26.89 -4.14
C ALA A 296 6.30 -26.35 -5.42
N ILE A 297 7.08 -25.93 -6.41
CA ILE A 297 6.56 -25.41 -7.68
C ILE A 297 5.78 -26.50 -8.43
N ARG A 298 6.32 -27.72 -8.50
CA ARG A 298 5.62 -28.86 -9.15
C ARG A 298 4.26 -29.10 -8.49
N THR A 299 4.24 -29.17 -7.16
CA THR A 299 3.00 -29.35 -6.39
C THR A 299 2.00 -28.23 -6.67
N PHE A 300 2.46 -26.97 -6.71
CA PHE A 300 1.59 -25.85 -7.07
C PHE A 300 1.02 -26.00 -8.47
N ASP A 301 1.87 -26.27 -9.46
CA ASP A 301 1.46 -26.32 -10.86
C ASP A 301 0.48 -27.51 -11.09
N GLU A 302 0.68 -28.65 -10.43
CA GLU A 302 -0.28 -29.78 -10.45
C GLU A 302 -1.66 -29.40 -9.87
N LEU A 303 -1.67 -28.73 -8.71
CA LEU A 303 -2.90 -28.27 -8.07
C LEU A 303 -3.57 -27.11 -8.83
N TRP A 304 -2.77 -26.32 -9.54
CA TRP A 304 -3.25 -25.21 -10.33
C TRP A 304 -4.13 -25.70 -11.48
N GLU A 305 -3.71 -26.76 -12.16
CA GLU A 305 -4.44 -27.33 -13.31
C GLU A 305 -5.83 -27.88 -12.92
N THR A 306 -5.99 -28.35 -11.68
CA THR A 306 -7.27 -28.86 -11.17
C THR A 306 -8.11 -27.82 -10.45
N GLY A 307 -7.57 -26.61 -10.21
CA GLY A 307 -8.24 -25.53 -9.50
C GLY A 307 -9.37 -24.87 -10.32
N ILE A 308 -10.41 -24.43 -9.62
CA ILE A 308 -11.57 -23.72 -10.19
C ILE A 308 -11.24 -22.23 -10.31
N ASP A 309 -11.42 -21.64 -11.49
CA ASP A 309 -11.18 -20.21 -11.71
C ASP A 309 -12.18 -19.33 -10.95
N VAL A 310 -11.68 -18.29 -10.30
CA VAL A 310 -12.51 -17.33 -9.56
C VAL A 310 -13.49 -16.60 -10.48
N LEU A 311 -13.10 -16.29 -11.71
CA LEU A 311 -13.98 -15.58 -12.64
C LEU A 311 -15.15 -16.46 -13.07
N ASP A 312 -14.95 -17.77 -13.21
CA ASP A 312 -16.04 -18.71 -13.50
C ASP A 312 -17.07 -18.72 -12.38
N ILE A 313 -16.61 -18.66 -11.13
CA ILE A 313 -17.48 -18.61 -9.94
C ILE A 313 -18.27 -17.29 -9.91
N ILE A 314 -17.62 -16.15 -10.13
CA ILE A 314 -18.28 -14.84 -10.17
C ILE A 314 -19.35 -14.80 -11.28
N ASN A 315 -19.02 -15.30 -12.48
CA ASN A 315 -19.96 -15.35 -13.60
C ASN A 315 -21.20 -16.21 -13.30
N GLN A 316 -21.01 -17.36 -12.66
CA GLN A 316 -22.12 -18.22 -12.23
C GLN A 316 -23.00 -17.56 -11.16
N MET A 317 -22.41 -16.73 -10.29
CA MET A 317 -23.16 -16.00 -9.27
C MET A 317 -24.03 -14.89 -9.86
N LEU A 318 -23.49 -14.11 -10.81
CA LEU A 318 -24.23 -13.03 -11.48
C LEU A 318 -25.43 -13.58 -12.26
N GLN A 319 -25.27 -14.71 -12.96
CA GLN A 319 -26.36 -15.37 -13.69
C GLN A 319 -27.50 -15.86 -12.78
N LYS A 320 -27.21 -16.22 -11.52
CA LYS A 320 -28.22 -16.64 -10.54
C LYS A 320 -29.01 -15.50 -9.90
N GLN A 321 -28.52 -14.26 -9.95
CA GLN A 321 -29.25 -13.10 -9.41
C GLN A 321 -30.27 -12.52 -10.39
N ASP A 322 -30.11 -12.79 -11.69
CA ASP A 322 -31.02 -12.36 -12.76
C ASP A 322 -32.15 -13.37 -13.06
N SER A 323 -32.24 -14.47 -12.28
CA SER A 323 -33.26 -15.53 -12.39
C SER A 323 -34.20 -15.53 -11.19
#